data_AF-A0A433IIF1-F1
#
_entry.id   AF-A0A433IIF1-F1
#
_cell.length_a   1.000
_cell.length_b   1.000
_cell.length_c   1.000
_cell.angle_alpha   90.00
_cell.angle_beta   90.00
_cell.angle_gamma   90.00
#
_symmetry.space_group_name_H-M   'P 1'
#
loop_
_entity.id
_entity.type
_entity.pdbx_description
1 polymer ?
#
loop_
_entity_poly.entity_id
_entity_poly.type
_entity_poly.pdbx_seq_one_letter_code
_entity_poly.pdbx_strand_id
1 'polypeptide(L)'
;MLSAAGFNTRLADTPRKMSQLQQLPPYKIIVRNRNGQPFYAYADPQYCQCLLVGNERAYQNYRRLAIEQNIANEQYIAAQMNEETAMDWSVWGPVW
;
A
#
# COMPACT_ATOMS: atom_id res chain seq x y z
N MET A 1 3.62 2.01 4.18
CA MET A 1 2.44 1.26 4.69
C MET A 1 2.78 -0.13 5.23
N LEU A 2 3.37 -1.05 4.44
CA LEU A 2 3.59 -2.44 4.90
C LEU A 2 4.47 -2.56 6.16
N SER A 3 5.59 -1.83 6.22
CA SER A 3 6.45 -1.83 7.41
C SER A 3 5.73 -1.27 8.64
N ALA A 4 4.96 -0.18 8.47
CA ALA A 4 4.13 0.40 9.53
C ALA A 4 3.01 -0.55 10.00
N ALA A 5 2.52 -1.41 9.11
CA ALA A 5 1.55 -2.44 9.45
C ALA A 5 2.16 -3.62 10.24
N GLY A 6 3.49 -3.74 10.29
CA GLY A 6 4.22 -4.81 10.98
C GLY A 6 4.78 -5.90 10.07
N PHE A 7 4.85 -5.67 8.76
CA PHE A 7 5.59 -6.56 7.85
C PHE A 7 7.10 -6.41 8.04
N ASN A 8 7.81 -7.54 8.00
CA ASN A 8 9.26 -7.59 8.10
C ASN A 8 9.89 -7.80 6.73
N THR A 9 10.88 -6.97 6.40
CA THR A 9 11.61 -7.08 5.14
C THR A 9 12.66 -8.19 5.18
N ARG A 10 12.72 -9.00 4.14
CA ARG A 10 13.74 -10.02 3.89
C ARG A 10 14.37 -9.77 2.54
N LEU A 11 15.65 -9.41 2.51
CA LEU A 11 16.38 -9.17 1.26
C LEU A 11 16.62 -10.49 0.51
N ALA A 12 16.52 -10.44 -0.81
CA ALA A 12 16.92 -11.52 -1.71
C ALA A 12 18.42 -11.42 -2.07
N ASP A 13 19.25 -11.33 -1.04
CA ASP A 13 20.71 -11.15 -1.08
C ASP A 13 21.52 -12.35 -1.62
N THR A 14 20.85 -13.40 -2.11
CA THR A 14 21.50 -14.57 -2.71
C THR A 14 20.80 -14.95 -4.02
N PRO A 15 21.51 -15.56 -5.00
CA PRO A 15 20.90 -16.00 -6.25
C PRO A 15 19.69 -16.93 -6.04
N ARG A 16 19.75 -17.79 -5.01
CA ARG A 16 18.66 -18.68 -4.65
C ARG A 16 17.43 -17.93 -4.14
N LYS A 17 17.60 -16.96 -3.24
CA LYS A 17 16.48 -16.12 -2.76
C LYS A 17 15.90 -15.28 -3.90
N MET A 18 16.74 -14.76 -4.79
CA MET A 18 16.31 -13.99 -5.95
C MET A 18 15.47 -14.82 -6.92
N SER A 19 15.93 -16.03 -7.26
CA SER A 19 15.19 -16.97 -8.11
C SER A 19 13.82 -17.32 -7.52
N GLN A 20 13.73 -17.50 -6.20
CA GLN A 20 12.45 -17.73 -5.54
C GLN A 20 11.56 -16.48 -5.54
N LEU A 21 12.14 -15.29 -5.30
CA LEU A 21 11.41 -14.04 -5.31
C LEU A 21 10.78 -13.75 -6.68
N GLN A 22 11.50 -14.01 -7.77
CA GLN A 22 11.03 -13.84 -9.15
C GLN A 22 9.86 -14.74 -9.54
N GLN A 23 9.64 -15.85 -8.81
CA GLN A 23 8.51 -16.75 -9.05
C GLN A 23 7.21 -16.27 -8.38
N LEU A 24 7.29 -15.29 -7.49
CA LEU A 24 6.12 -14.75 -6.82
C LEU A 24 5.47 -13.66 -7.66
N PRO A 25 4.14 -13.50 -7.63
CA PRO A 25 3.46 -12.37 -8.26
C PRO A 25 4.02 -11.05 -7.69
N PRO A 26 4.62 -10.19 -8.53
CA PRO A 26 5.20 -8.93 -8.06
C PRO A 26 4.11 -7.97 -7.62
N TYR A 27 4.41 -7.16 -6.60
CA TYR A 27 3.59 -6.06 -6.11
C TYR A 27 2.19 -6.44 -5.62
N LYS A 28 2.04 -7.69 -5.18
CA LYS A 28 0.80 -8.22 -4.62
C LYS A 28 1.07 -8.89 -3.29
N ILE A 29 0.14 -8.71 -2.34
CA ILE A 29 0.12 -9.53 -1.14
C ILE A 29 -0.47 -10.89 -1.51
N ILE A 30 0.29 -11.95 -1.26
CA ILE A 30 -0.16 -13.33 -1.36
C ILE A 30 -0.31 -13.92 0.03
N VAL A 31 -1.27 -14.83 0.18
CA VAL A 31 -1.48 -15.60 1.41
C VAL A 31 -0.90 -16.98 1.23
N ARG A 32 -0.15 -17.44 2.21
CA ARG A 32 0.43 -18.79 2.26
C ARG A 32 0.20 -19.37 3.64
N ASN A 33 0.18 -20.69 3.75
CA ASN A 33 0.03 -21.38 5.03
C ASN A 33 1.39 -21.95 5.45
N ARG A 34 1.76 -21.73 6.72
CA ARG A 34 2.92 -22.37 7.36
C ARG A 34 2.48 -22.92 8.71
N ASN A 35 2.60 -24.23 8.88
CA ASN A 35 2.25 -24.93 10.13
C ASN A 35 0.81 -24.64 10.61
N GLY A 36 -0.15 -24.56 9.70
CA GLY A 36 -1.55 -24.30 10.01
C GLY A 36 -1.89 -22.82 10.23
N GLN A 37 -0.92 -21.91 10.15
CA GLN A 37 -1.13 -20.47 10.31
C GLN A 37 -0.92 -19.73 8.98
N PRO A 38 -1.82 -18.80 8.61
CA PRO A 38 -1.62 -17.98 7.43
C PRO A 38 -0.49 -16.97 7.68
N PHE A 39 0.35 -16.78 6.66
CA PHE A 39 1.26 -15.66 6.56
C PHE A 39 1.06 -14.95 5.23
N TYR A 40 1.40 -13.67 5.24
CA TYR A 40 1.18 -12.74 4.16
C TYR A 40 2.54 -12.31 3.63
N ALA A 41 2.72 -12.36 2.31
CA ALA A 41 3.97 -11.98 1.68
C ALA A 41 3.73 -11.01 0.53
N TYR A 42 4.54 -9.98 0.43
CA TYR A 42 4.58 -9.04 -0.68
C TYR A 42 5.96 -9.10 -1.33
N ALA A 43 6.00 -9.37 -2.63
CA ALA A 43 7.24 -9.47 -3.39
C ALA A 43 7.50 -8.19 -4.17
N ASP A 44 8.71 -7.64 -4.01
CA ASP A 44 9.22 -6.56 -4.85
C ASP A 44 10.58 -7.00 -5.44
N PRO A 45 10.55 -7.67 -6.60
CA PRO A 45 11.75 -8.19 -7.25
C PRO A 45 12.54 -7.12 -8.02
N GLN A 46 12.00 -5.92 -8.27
CA GLN A 46 12.66 -4.92 -9.12
C GLN A 46 13.29 -3.78 -8.34
N TYR A 47 12.60 -3.21 -7.35
CA TYR A 47 13.07 -2.00 -6.67
C TYR A 47 13.91 -2.34 -5.44
N CYS A 48 13.33 -3.01 -4.43
CA CYS A 48 14.09 -3.38 -3.23
C CYS A 48 14.75 -4.76 -3.31
N GLN A 49 14.35 -5.60 -4.28
CA GLN A 49 14.76 -7.00 -4.36
C GLN A 49 14.50 -7.74 -3.04
N CYS A 50 13.29 -7.58 -2.51
CA CYS A 50 12.96 -8.01 -1.16
C CYS A 50 11.55 -8.61 -1.06
N LEU A 51 11.37 -9.43 -0.03
CA LEU A 51 10.10 -10.01 0.37
C LEU A 51 9.69 -9.41 1.72
N LEU A 52 8.54 -8.74 1.77
CA LEU A 52 7.95 -8.28 3.03
C LEU A 52 6.99 -9.34 3.55
N VAL A 53 7.18 -9.81 4.78
CA VAL A 53 6.40 -10.91 5.37
C VAL A 53 5.73 -10.48 6.68
N GLY A 54 4.45 -10.78 6.81
CA GLY A 54 3.65 -10.47 7.99
C GLY A 54 2.74 -11.64 8.39
N ASN A 55 2.24 -11.59 9.62
CA ASN A 55 1.19 -12.50 10.10
C ASN A 55 -0.21 -11.87 9.87
N GLU A 56 -1.26 -12.55 10.32
CA GLU A 56 -2.64 -12.07 10.24
C GLU A 56 -2.81 -10.65 10.80
N ARG A 57 -2.25 -10.38 11.97
CA ARG A 57 -2.33 -9.05 12.60
C ARG A 57 -1.69 -7.97 11.72
N ALA A 58 -0.53 -8.25 11.12
CA ALA A 58 0.11 -7.32 10.21
C ALA A 58 -0.74 -7.03 8.96
N TYR A 59 -1.40 -8.06 8.43
CA TYR A 59 -2.31 -7.88 7.29
C TYR A 59 -3.54 -7.05 7.63
N GLN A 60 -4.18 -7.29 8.77
CA GLN A 60 -5.33 -6.48 9.21
C GLN A 60 -4.93 -5.02 9.44
N ASN A 61 -3.76 -4.78 10.03
CA ASN A 61 -3.21 -3.42 10.16
C ASN A 61 -2.98 -2.76 8.80
N TYR A 62 -2.45 -3.50 7.83
CA TYR A 62 -2.24 -2.97 6.47
C TYR A 62 -3.57 -2.55 5.83
N ARG A 63 -4.61 -3.38 5.95
CA ARG A 63 -5.95 -3.04 5.43
C ARG A 63 -6.50 -1.77 6.08
N ARG A 64 -6.38 -1.65 7.41
CA ARG A 64 -6.80 -0.46 8.14
C ARG A 64 -6.06 0.79 7.66
N LEU A 65 -4.73 0.72 7.58
CA LEU A 65 -3.89 1.83 7.11
C LEU A 65 -4.21 2.23 5.67
N ALA A 66 -4.51 1.27 4.78
CA ALA A 66 -4.87 1.57 3.40
C ALA A 66 -6.20 2.34 3.32
N ILE A 67 -7.18 1.99 4.17
CA ILE A 67 -8.46 2.72 4.26
C ILE A 67 -8.24 4.12 4.83
N GLU A 68 -7.50 4.24 5.94
CA GLU A 68 -7.19 5.54 6.56
C GLU A 68 -6.47 6.47 5.57
N GLN A 69 -5.53 5.93 4.78
CA GLN A 69 -4.82 6.69 3.75
C GLN A 69 -5.74 7.18 2.63
N ASN A 70 -6.69 6.35 2.18
CA ASN A 70 -7.65 6.74 1.16
C ASN A 70 -8.56 7.88 1.64
N ILE A 71 -9.09 7.78 2.87
CA ILE A 71 -9.92 8.82 3.47
C ILE A 71 -9.14 10.12 3.62
N ALA A 72 -7.91 10.06 4.13
CA ALA A 72 -7.06 11.24 4.26
C ALA A 72 -6.76 11.89 2.90
N ASN A 73 -6.55 11.10 1.86
CA ASN A 73 -6.34 11.59 0.50
C ASN A 73 -7.61 12.24 -0.08
N GLU A 74 -8.77 11.63 0.10
CA GLU A 74 -10.07 12.20 -0.30
C GLU A 74 -10.33 13.54 0.39
N GLN A 75 -10.07 13.63 1.69
CA GLN A 75 -10.21 14.88 2.45
C GLN A 75 -9.25 15.96 1.95
N TYR A 76 -8.00 15.61 1.66
CA TYR A 76 -7.01 16.54 1.11
C TYR A 76 -7.45 17.08 -0.26
N ILE A 77 -7.86 16.20 -1.17
CA ILE A 77 -8.34 16.60 -2.50
C ILE A 77 -9.60 17.47 -2.39
N ALA A 78 -10.54 17.12 -1.51
CA ALA A 78 -11.75 17.91 -1.29
C ALA A 78 -11.43 19.32 -0.73
N ALA A 79 -10.45 19.43 0.17
CA ALA A 79 -9.98 20.72 0.67
C ALA A 79 -9.34 21.57 -0.44
N GLN A 80 -8.46 20.98 -1.26
CA GLN A 80 -7.86 21.68 -2.41
C GLN A 80 -8.92 22.14 -3.41
N MET A 81 -9.87 21.26 -3.77
CA MET A 81 -10.97 21.65 -4.65
C MET A 81 -11.80 22.77 -4.05
N ASN A 82 -12.11 22.75 -2.75
CA ASN A 82 -12.83 23.86 -2.11
C ASN A 82 -12.03 25.17 -2.12
N GLU A 83 -10.71 25.13 -1.92
CA GLU A 83 -9.83 26.31 -2.02
C GLU A 83 -9.74 26.84 -3.46
N GLU A 84 -9.67 25.96 -4.46
CA GLU A 84 -9.68 26.31 -5.89
C GLU A 84 -11.05 26.82 -6.35
N THR A 85 -12.14 26.24 -5.83
CA THR A 85 -13.52 26.67 -6.10
C THR A 85 -13.87 27.95 -5.33
N ALA A 86 -13.11 28.32 -4.29
CA ALA A 86 -13.19 29.63 -3.67
C ALA A 86 -12.53 30.74 -4.53
N MET A 87 -11.92 30.40 -5.69
CA MET A 87 -11.58 31.39 -6.71
C MET A 87 -12.85 32.06 -7.25
N ASP A 88 -12.74 33.36 -7.47
CA ASP A 88 -13.81 34.33 -7.61
C ASP A 88 -14.84 34.02 -8.73
N TRP A 89 -15.95 33.37 -8.35
CA TRP A 89 -17.12 33.16 -9.20
C TRP A 89 -17.83 34.46 -9.61
N SER A 90 -17.40 35.65 -9.12
CA SER A 90 -17.93 36.94 -9.57
C SER A 90 -17.53 37.30 -11.00
N VAL A 91 -16.52 36.63 -11.58
CA VAL A 91 -16.04 36.86 -12.96
C VAL A 91 -17.00 36.30 -14.03
N TRP A 92 -17.82 35.29 -13.73
CA TRP A 92 -18.64 34.59 -14.72
C TRP A 92 -20.08 35.12 -14.87
N GLY A 93 -20.47 36.13 -14.08
CA GLY A 93 -21.82 36.70 -14.14
C GLY A 93 -22.92 35.73 -13.68
N PRO A 94 -24.18 36.19 -13.60
CA PRO A 94 -25.21 35.43 -12.92
C PRO A 94 -25.61 34.16 -13.66
N VAL A 95 -25.42 33.01 -13.00
CA VAL A 95 -25.95 31.71 -13.39
C VAL A 95 -27.35 31.57 -12.79
N TRP A 96 -28.36 32.00 -13.55
CA TRP A 96 -29.77 31.62 -13.35
C TRP A 96 -30.37 31.18 -14.67
#